data_AF-A0A0W1G943-F1
#
_entry.id   AF-A0A0W1G943-F1
#
_cell.length_a   1.000
_cell.length_b   1.000
_cell.length_c   1.000
_cell.angle_alpha   90.00
_cell.angle_beta   90.00
_cell.angle_gamma   90.00
#
_symmetry.space_group_name_H-M   'P 1'
#
loop_
_entity.id
_entity.type
_entity.pdbx_description
1 polymer ?
#
loop_
_entity_poly.entity_id
_entity_poly.type
_entity_poly.pdbx_seq_one_letter_code
_entity_poly.pdbx_strand_id
1 'polypeptide(L)'
;MAEPDERELDETDSEIARLKSALETVSADCSRNDWLLVLLAIHSTGWSCAEEIAREWSMTAPHLWDERAFAAVWKSASASREGGRTVRSIYYAAARNGWIDPDANIYAETLGDIDNGHRFAAANRGRLIHDRATGKWREYANGIWRLCETGQEVTAAKAVADANLREAGAKLSANPSDGSKADYGQALKVHRSAPRIAAMIDMAKAEQGMTVADPTAFDRNPLLLGVEGGAIDLRAGKWLAPSPAHRISKCVGVAYDPNATCPRWEAFLSDILADQEQVAFLQRFAGYSLTGLVDEEVFLFMQGAGANGKSVMANVLAAVFGEYAVTVGSELLAVTKNEGEASRFKHRLLGARLALVNEVGQADTFNDQRIKEIVSREAIPTRALYGEAFDFYPTHTLWVRGNHRPAIRDAGDGMWRRLILLPFARQFAPDERVRDLDRQLLEAEGSGILNWCIAGCLRWQKIGLQVPPSILQETAMYRDDTDVIGDWLATECDMRPDARCSIATIFASYQNHFAMLGMTPMTRPAFVRMMGTRGFRRLKSNGKSYLLGIDVSFGDL
;
A
#
# COMPACT_ATOMS: atom_id res chain seq x y z
N MET A 1 -21.91 16.72 53.10
CA MET A 1 -21.78 18.19 53.05
C MET A 1 -20.33 18.51 53.30
N ALA A 2 -19.57 18.79 52.25
CA ALA A 2 -18.18 19.21 52.39
C ALA A 2 -18.20 20.75 52.41
N GLU A 3 -17.56 21.34 53.43
CA GLU A 3 -17.33 22.78 53.50
C GLU A 3 -16.53 23.24 52.26
N PRO A 4 -16.84 24.43 51.71
CA PRO A 4 -16.07 24.97 50.60
C PRO A 4 -14.69 25.39 51.09
N ASP A 5 -13.66 24.86 50.44
CA ASP A 5 -12.24 25.21 50.61
C ASP A 5 -12.04 26.71 50.28
N GLU A 6 -12.07 27.56 51.31
CA GLU A 6 -11.71 28.98 51.24
C GLU A 6 -10.19 29.11 51.09
N ARG A 7 -9.71 29.15 49.84
CA ARG A 7 -8.35 29.62 49.57
C ARG A 7 -8.21 31.09 49.98
N GLU A 8 -7.27 31.39 50.86
CA GLU A 8 -6.72 32.74 51.03
C GLU A 8 -6.09 33.17 49.70
N LEU A 9 -6.48 34.34 49.19
CA LEU A 9 -5.87 34.95 48.00
C LEU A 9 -4.57 35.65 48.43
N ASP A 10 -3.42 35.24 47.90
CA ASP A 10 -2.14 35.87 48.21
C ASP A 10 -2.06 37.29 47.60
N GLU A 11 -1.56 38.26 48.38
CA GLU A 11 -1.33 39.65 47.92
C GLU A 11 -0.13 39.69 46.98
N THR A 12 -0.38 39.54 45.67
CA THR A 12 0.63 39.61 44.60
C THR A 12 0.30 40.71 43.60
N ASP A 13 1.32 41.29 42.96
CA ASP A 13 1.13 42.33 41.93
C ASP A 13 0.19 41.87 40.80
N SER A 14 0.22 40.57 40.45
CA SER A 14 -0.64 39.98 39.42
C SER A 14 -2.11 39.94 39.85
N GLU A 15 -2.39 39.49 41.07
CA GLU A 15 -3.77 39.41 41.58
C GLU A 15 -4.34 40.81 41.88
N ILE A 16 -3.49 41.76 42.30
CA ILE A 16 -3.87 43.18 42.44
C ILE A 16 -4.24 43.76 41.07
N ALA A 17 -3.41 43.54 40.04
CA ALA A 17 -3.68 44.03 38.68
C ALA A 17 -4.95 43.40 38.08
N ARG A 18 -5.16 42.10 38.30
CA ARG A 18 -6.36 41.37 37.89
C ARG A 18 -7.61 41.96 38.55
N LEU A 19 -7.60 42.18 39.87
CA LEU A 19 -8.72 42.80 40.60
C LEU A 19 -9.02 44.21 40.09
N LYS A 20 -7.99 45.05 39.89
CA LYS A 20 -8.16 46.40 39.34
C LYS A 20 -8.80 46.36 37.95
N SER A 21 -8.34 45.47 37.07
CA SER A 21 -8.92 45.31 35.72
C SER A 21 -10.40 44.90 35.75
N ALA A 22 -10.80 44.07 36.71
CA ALA A 22 -12.21 43.68 36.88
C ALA A 22 -13.06 44.88 37.32
N LEU A 23 -12.56 45.67 38.28
CA LEU A 23 -13.25 46.84 38.82
C LEU A 23 -13.46 47.95 37.78
N GLU A 24 -12.60 48.07 36.76
CA GLU A 24 -12.80 49.02 35.64
C GLU A 24 -14.12 48.78 34.88
N THR A 25 -14.62 47.55 34.88
CA THR A 25 -15.87 47.17 34.20
C THR A 25 -17.08 47.12 35.14
N VAL A 26 -16.85 47.27 36.45
CA VAL A 26 -17.91 47.29 37.47
C VAL A 26 -18.09 48.74 37.90
N SER A 27 -19.15 49.39 37.39
CA SER A 27 -19.44 50.78 37.73
C SER A 27 -19.66 50.98 39.23
N ALA A 28 -18.98 51.98 39.81
CA ALA A 28 -19.26 52.45 41.18
C ALA A 28 -20.53 53.30 41.26
N ASP A 29 -21.07 53.76 40.13
CA ASP A 29 -22.34 54.49 40.01
C ASP A 29 -23.52 53.50 40.14
N CYS A 30 -23.65 52.89 41.33
CA CYS A 30 -24.60 51.82 41.62
C CYS A 30 -25.48 52.14 42.84
N SER A 31 -26.33 51.21 43.27
CA SER A 31 -27.09 51.42 44.51
C SER A 31 -26.15 51.43 45.73
N ARG A 32 -26.54 52.10 46.82
CA ARG A 32 -25.78 52.09 48.08
C ARG A 32 -25.53 50.67 48.60
N ASN A 33 -26.46 49.75 48.39
CA ASN A 33 -26.30 48.35 48.80
C ASN A 33 -25.26 47.63 47.94
N ASP A 34 -25.28 47.82 46.62
CA ASP A 34 -24.28 47.21 45.73
C ASP A 34 -22.88 47.77 45.98
N TRP A 35 -22.80 49.08 46.26
CA TRP A 35 -21.56 49.73 46.65
C TRP A 35 -20.96 49.12 47.92
N LEU A 36 -21.77 48.91 48.96
CA LEU A 36 -21.36 48.23 50.18
C LEU A 36 -20.90 46.79 49.92
N LEU A 37 -21.56 46.07 49.00
CA LEU A 37 -21.22 44.69 48.67
C LEU A 37 -19.86 44.58 47.95
N VAL A 38 -19.52 45.54 47.08
CA VAL A 38 -18.20 45.59 46.43
C VAL A 38 -17.12 45.92 47.45
N LEU A 39 -17.36 46.87 48.36
CA LEU A 39 -16.41 47.19 49.43
C LEU A 39 -16.13 45.99 50.34
N LEU A 40 -17.17 45.26 50.74
CA LEU A 40 -17.03 44.05 51.55
C LEU A 40 -16.26 42.96 50.80
N ALA A 41 -16.47 42.83 49.48
CA ALA A 41 -15.73 41.89 48.66
C ALA A 41 -14.26 42.24 48.51
N ILE A 42 -13.91 43.52 48.35
CA ILE A 42 -12.50 43.96 48.35
C ILE A 42 -11.88 43.76 49.74
N HIS A 43 -12.59 44.13 50.81
CA HIS A 43 -12.13 43.94 52.19
C HIS A 43 -11.91 42.46 52.55
N SER A 44 -12.66 41.54 51.94
CA SER A 44 -12.51 40.09 52.17
C SER A 44 -11.16 39.53 51.73
N THR A 45 -10.38 40.26 50.91
CA THR A 45 -9.03 39.84 50.50
C THR A 45 -8.04 39.78 51.65
N GLY A 46 -8.21 40.63 52.68
CA GLY A 46 -7.20 40.81 53.72
C GLY A 46 -5.91 41.49 53.25
N TRP A 47 -5.85 41.99 52.01
CA TRP A 47 -4.65 42.62 51.45
C TRP A 47 -4.36 43.97 52.07
N SER A 48 -3.08 44.29 52.25
CA SER A 48 -2.63 45.59 52.76
C SER A 48 -3.05 46.75 51.85
N CYS A 49 -3.11 46.53 50.53
CA CYS A 49 -3.56 47.53 49.56
C CYS A 49 -5.09 47.58 49.35
N ALA A 50 -5.87 46.71 50.01
CA ALA A 50 -7.33 46.58 49.75
C ALA A 50 -8.10 47.89 49.99
N GLU A 51 -7.72 48.65 51.03
CA GLU A 51 -8.36 49.92 51.36
C GLU A 51 -8.14 50.96 50.25
N GLU A 52 -6.93 51.02 49.70
CA GLU A 52 -6.58 51.95 48.64
C GLU A 52 -7.33 51.62 47.34
N ILE A 53 -7.39 50.34 46.96
CA ILE A 53 -8.16 49.88 45.79
C ILE A 53 -9.65 50.23 45.94
N ALA A 54 -10.23 49.95 47.11
CA ALA A 54 -11.63 50.24 47.41
C ALA A 54 -11.94 51.75 47.40
N ARG A 55 -10.98 52.55 47.88
CA ARG A 55 -11.05 54.01 47.88
C ARG A 55 -11.03 54.57 46.46
N GLU A 56 -10.05 54.16 45.66
CA GLU A 56 -9.92 54.55 44.25
C GLU A 56 -11.20 54.24 43.46
N TRP A 57 -11.73 53.03 43.62
CA TRP A 57 -12.97 52.62 42.97
C TRP A 57 -14.17 53.47 43.43
N SER A 58 -14.31 53.72 44.73
CA SER A 58 -15.43 54.50 45.28
C SER A 58 -15.44 55.97 44.84
N MET A 59 -14.26 56.57 44.66
CA MET A 59 -14.12 57.94 44.16
C MET A 59 -14.71 58.15 42.75
N THR A 60 -14.86 57.07 41.98
CA THR A 60 -15.49 57.12 40.65
C THR A 60 -17.01 57.32 40.68
N ALA A 61 -17.64 57.31 41.86
CA ALA A 61 -19.06 57.61 42.07
C ALA A 61 -19.28 58.84 42.98
N PRO A 62 -19.24 60.07 42.43
CA PRO A 62 -19.28 61.31 43.22
C PRO A 62 -20.54 61.46 44.10
N HIS A 63 -21.64 60.79 43.75
CA HIS A 63 -22.90 60.88 44.46
C HIS A 63 -22.98 59.94 45.69
N LEU A 64 -22.06 58.97 45.81
CA LEU A 64 -21.91 58.06 46.96
C LEU A 64 -20.63 58.30 47.75
N TRP A 65 -19.66 58.99 47.14
CA TRP A 65 -18.36 59.27 47.74
C TRP A 65 -18.44 60.37 48.82
N ASP A 66 -18.16 59.97 50.06
CA ASP A 66 -17.84 60.86 51.18
C ASP A 66 -16.75 60.20 52.02
N GLU A 67 -15.63 60.90 52.24
CA GLU A 67 -14.44 60.35 52.91
C GLU A 67 -14.76 59.83 54.32
N ARG A 68 -15.60 60.56 55.07
CA ARG A 68 -15.98 60.16 56.43
C ARG A 68 -16.90 58.94 56.42
N ALA A 69 -17.83 58.87 55.48
CA ALA A 69 -18.74 57.74 55.31
C ALA A 69 -18.01 56.48 54.84
N PHE A 70 -17.08 56.60 53.89
CA PHE A 70 -16.22 55.50 53.45
C PHE A 70 -15.38 54.96 54.61
N ALA A 71 -14.67 55.82 55.34
CA ALA A 71 -13.85 55.41 56.48
C ALA A 71 -14.66 54.72 57.59
N ALA A 72 -15.89 55.18 57.84
CA ALA A 72 -16.79 54.55 58.80
C ALA A 72 -17.27 53.16 58.35
N VAL A 73 -17.60 53.00 57.07
CA VAL A 73 -17.99 51.72 56.47
C VAL A 73 -16.82 50.75 56.47
N TRP A 74 -15.65 51.18 56.02
CA TRP A 74 -14.44 50.36 55.96
C TRP A 74 -14.02 49.86 57.34
N LYS A 75 -14.00 50.74 58.35
CA LYS A 75 -13.67 50.37 59.73
C LYS A 75 -14.70 49.42 60.38
N SER A 76 -15.93 49.42 59.89
CA SER A 76 -17.01 48.55 60.39
C SER A 76 -17.19 47.27 59.58
N ALA A 77 -16.44 47.11 58.49
CA ALA A 77 -16.38 45.87 57.72
C ALA A 77 -15.64 44.81 58.54
N SER A 78 -16.23 43.62 58.66
CA SER A 78 -15.61 42.47 59.32
C SER A 78 -15.67 41.28 58.38
N ALA A 79 -14.56 40.54 58.25
CA ALA A 79 -14.50 39.32 57.46
C ALA A 79 -15.49 38.23 57.92
N SER A 80 -16.00 38.32 59.15
CA SER A 80 -16.82 37.28 59.82
C SER A 80 -18.35 37.50 59.78
N ARG A 81 -18.90 38.26 58.81
CA ARG A 81 -20.37 38.36 58.64
C ARG A 81 -20.89 37.20 57.79
N GLU A 82 -21.87 36.44 58.30
CA GLU A 82 -22.56 35.39 57.55
C GLU A 82 -23.17 35.95 56.25
N GLY A 83 -22.81 35.37 55.10
CA GLY A 83 -23.23 35.82 53.77
C GLY A 83 -22.27 36.79 53.06
N GLY A 84 -21.03 36.95 53.56
CA GLY A 84 -20.00 37.80 52.97
C GLY A 84 -19.73 37.50 51.49
N ARG A 85 -19.79 38.53 50.64
CA ARG A 85 -19.35 38.42 49.24
C ARG A 85 -17.82 38.42 49.21
N THR A 86 -17.25 37.50 48.46
CA THR A 86 -15.81 37.44 48.17
C THR A 86 -15.49 38.17 46.88
N VAL A 87 -14.19 38.40 46.61
CA VAL A 87 -13.68 38.94 45.34
C VAL A 87 -14.27 38.24 44.10
N ARG A 88 -14.60 36.94 44.20
CA ARG A 88 -15.22 36.18 43.12
C ARG A 88 -16.55 36.77 42.65
N SER A 89 -17.28 37.45 43.53
CA SER A 89 -18.52 38.16 43.18
C SER A 89 -18.26 39.37 42.28
N ILE A 90 -17.12 40.04 42.46
CA ILE A 90 -16.67 41.15 41.61
C ILE A 90 -16.35 40.59 40.22
N TYR A 91 -15.58 39.51 40.12
CA TYR A 91 -15.28 38.85 38.84
C TYR A 91 -16.54 38.42 38.09
N TYR A 92 -17.52 37.86 38.79
CA TYR A 92 -18.81 37.48 38.19
C TYR A 92 -19.59 38.70 37.65
N ALA A 93 -19.61 39.81 38.40
CA ALA A 93 -20.26 41.05 37.97
C ALA A 93 -19.52 41.69 36.79
N ALA A 94 -18.19 41.74 36.84
CA ALA A 94 -17.31 42.24 35.79
C ALA A 94 -17.52 41.46 34.47
N ALA A 95 -17.56 40.12 34.54
CA ALA A 95 -17.77 39.28 33.37
C ALA A 95 -19.11 39.54 32.67
N ARG A 96 -20.18 39.82 33.43
CA ARG A 96 -21.49 40.23 32.87
C ARG A 96 -21.46 41.57 32.16
N ASN A 97 -20.51 42.44 32.53
CA ASN A 97 -20.27 43.73 31.89
C ASN A 97 -19.20 43.66 30.79
N GLY A 98 -18.81 42.46 30.35
CA GLY A 98 -17.90 42.25 29.23
C GLY A 98 -16.42 42.21 29.59
N TRP A 99 -16.07 42.16 30.88
CA TRP A 99 -14.69 41.90 31.30
C TRP A 99 -14.27 40.48 30.91
N ILE A 100 -13.11 40.39 30.27
CA ILE A 100 -12.43 39.12 30.01
C ILE A 100 -11.34 39.02 31.06
N ASP A 101 -11.47 38.05 31.96
CA ASP A 101 -10.48 37.80 32.98
C ASP A 101 -9.13 37.47 32.31
N PRO A 102 -8.07 38.25 32.56
CA PRO A 102 -6.76 38.02 31.95
C PRO A 102 -6.18 36.65 32.35
N ASP A 103 -6.64 36.09 33.47
CA ASP A 103 -6.30 34.74 33.93
C ASP A 103 -7.40 33.71 33.65
N ALA A 104 -8.51 34.08 32.97
CA ALA A 104 -9.46 33.11 32.40
C ALA A 104 -8.87 32.46 31.16
N ASN A 105 -7.79 31.73 31.40
CA ASN A 105 -7.40 30.55 30.69
C ASN A 105 -7.36 30.68 29.17
N ILE A 106 -6.32 31.37 28.71
CA ILE A 106 -5.64 31.12 27.43
C ILE A 106 -5.02 29.69 27.38
N TYR A 107 -5.20 28.84 28.40
CA TYR A 107 -4.76 27.43 28.42
C TYR A 107 -5.87 26.44 28.79
N ALA A 108 -7.01 26.54 28.12
CA ALA A 108 -7.78 25.34 27.78
C ALA A 108 -7.52 24.96 26.32
N GLU A 109 -6.25 24.93 25.89
CA GLU A 109 -5.82 23.88 24.94
C GLU A 109 -5.96 22.55 25.69
N THR A 110 -7.20 22.09 25.77
CA THR A 110 -7.53 20.84 26.41
C THR A 110 -6.68 19.76 25.77
N LEU A 111 -5.97 18.99 26.61
CA LEU A 111 -5.56 17.60 26.41
C LEU A 111 -6.78 16.72 26.03
N GLY A 112 -7.48 17.09 24.96
CA GLY A 112 -8.65 16.44 24.39
C GLY A 112 -8.22 15.44 23.33
N ASP A 113 -9.19 14.79 22.70
CA ASP A 113 -8.88 13.71 21.74
C ASP A 113 -8.07 14.21 20.53
N ILE A 114 -8.24 15.48 20.13
CA ILE A 114 -7.47 16.14 19.07
C ILE A 114 -5.99 16.26 19.46
N ASP A 115 -5.66 16.84 20.63
CA ASP A 115 -4.28 16.95 21.11
C ASP A 115 -3.62 15.58 21.30
N ASN A 116 -4.37 14.62 21.84
CA ASN A 116 -3.91 13.24 21.95
C ASN A 116 -3.55 12.65 20.58
N GLY A 117 -4.39 12.88 19.56
CA GLY A 117 -4.12 12.50 18.17
C GLY A 117 -2.86 13.15 17.61
N HIS A 118 -2.68 14.45 17.79
CA HIS A 118 -1.47 15.18 17.39
C HIS A 118 -0.21 14.61 18.06
N ARG A 119 -0.25 14.36 19.37
CA ARG A 119 0.87 13.76 20.12
C ARG A 119 1.21 12.37 19.64
N PHE A 120 0.20 11.53 19.40
CA PHE A 120 0.42 10.21 18.83
C PHE A 120 1.08 10.28 17.46
N ALA A 121 0.58 11.16 16.59
CA ALA A 121 1.15 11.38 15.26
C ALA A 121 2.58 11.90 15.34
N ALA A 122 2.86 12.90 16.18
CA ALA A 122 4.19 13.44 16.37
C ALA A 122 5.19 12.38 16.85
N ALA A 123 4.79 11.52 17.79
CA ALA A 123 5.65 10.47 18.35
C ALA A 123 5.88 9.29 17.39
N ASN A 124 4.97 9.05 16.45
CA ASN A 124 4.99 7.84 15.60
C ASN A 124 5.10 8.12 14.10
N ARG A 125 5.19 9.38 13.66
CA ARG A 125 5.38 9.72 12.25
C ARG A 125 6.65 9.08 11.72
N GLY A 126 6.53 8.38 10.59
CA GLY A 126 7.63 7.63 10.00
C GLY A 126 7.85 6.24 10.63
N ARG A 127 7.18 5.91 11.74
CA ARG A 127 7.15 4.56 12.31
C ARG A 127 5.80 3.88 12.07
N LEU A 128 4.69 4.57 12.26
CA LEU A 128 3.34 4.04 12.03
C LEU A 128 2.67 4.77 10.88
N ILE A 129 1.85 4.05 10.12
CA ILE A 129 1.00 4.64 9.11
C ILE A 129 -0.26 3.81 8.89
N HIS A 130 -1.40 4.48 8.77
CA HIS A 130 -2.67 3.87 8.48
C HIS A 130 -2.84 3.67 6.97
N ASP A 131 -3.13 2.45 6.56
CA ASP A 131 -3.42 2.05 5.20
C ASP A 131 -4.94 2.04 5.01
N ARG A 132 -5.46 3.09 4.36
CA ARG A 132 -6.91 3.26 4.20
C ARG A 132 -7.54 2.15 3.35
N ALA A 133 -6.79 1.59 2.40
CA ALA A 133 -7.30 0.54 1.53
C ALA A 133 -7.57 -0.76 2.30
N THR A 134 -6.73 -1.08 3.28
CA THR A 134 -6.92 -2.26 4.14
C THR A 134 -7.66 -1.95 5.45
N GLY A 135 -7.78 -0.67 5.83
CA GLY A 135 -8.30 -0.23 7.12
C GLY A 135 -7.38 -0.59 8.31
N LYS A 136 -6.14 -1.00 8.05
CA LYS A 136 -5.18 -1.45 9.05
C LYS A 136 -4.02 -0.48 9.19
N TRP A 137 -3.34 -0.53 10.34
CA TRP A 137 -2.06 0.16 10.52
C TRP A 137 -0.90 -0.71 10.01
N ARG A 138 0.17 -0.03 9.62
CA ARG A 138 1.47 -0.62 9.33
C ARG A 138 2.54 0.01 10.22
N GLU A 139 3.49 -0.80 10.64
CA GLU A 139 4.68 -0.39 11.37
C GLU A 139 5.92 -0.54 10.49
N TYR A 140 6.78 0.47 10.52
CA TYR A 140 8.09 0.44 9.93
C TYR A 140 9.09 -0.18 10.91
N ALA A 141 9.55 -1.37 10.59
CA ALA A 141 10.52 -2.13 11.38
C ALA A 141 11.54 -2.81 10.45
N ASN A 142 12.82 -2.82 10.85
CA ASN A 142 13.91 -3.49 10.12
C ASN A 142 13.99 -3.11 8.63
N GLY A 143 13.67 -1.86 8.29
CA GLY A 143 13.74 -1.37 6.91
C GLY A 143 12.44 -1.48 6.11
N ILE A 144 11.39 -2.11 6.66
CA ILE A 144 10.20 -2.57 5.92
C ILE A 144 8.93 -2.18 6.64
N TRP A 145 7.87 -1.85 5.89
CA TRP A 145 6.52 -1.65 6.42
C TRP A 145 5.78 -2.99 6.56
N ARG A 146 5.43 -3.37 7.79
CA ARG A 146 4.68 -4.58 8.12
C ARG A 146 3.29 -4.22 8.62
N LEU A 147 2.29 -5.06 8.34
CA LEU A 147 0.96 -4.88 8.92
C LEU A 147 1.03 -5.03 10.44
N CYS A 148 0.29 -4.20 11.17
CA CYS A 148 0.12 -4.36 12.59
C CYS A 148 -0.86 -5.53 12.84
N GLU A 149 -0.34 -6.70 13.18
CA GLU A 149 -1.16 -7.91 13.43
C GLU A 149 -1.52 -8.10 14.90
N THR A 150 -0.75 -7.50 15.82
CA THR A 150 -0.89 -7.72 17.28
C THR A 150 -1.28 -6.44 18.05
N GLY A 151 -1.64 -5.37 17.34
CA GLY A 151 -2.00 -4.09 17.93
C GLY A 151 -0.79 -3.22 18.27
N GLN A 152 0.23 -3.19 17.41
CA GLN A 152 1.41 -2.35 17.58
C GLN A 152 1.05 -0.86 17.70
N GLU A 153 0.02 -0.40 16.99
CA GLU A 153 -0.55 0.95 17.12
C GLU A 153 -1.14 1.21 18.51
N VAL A 154 -1.78 0.21 19.12
CA VAL A 154 -2.30 0.30 20.50
C VAL A 154 -1.14 0.33 21.50
N THR A 155 -0.10 -0.45 21.26
CA THR A 155 1.11 -0.45 22.09
C THR A 155 1.81 0.91 22.04
N ALA A 156 1.92 1.51 20.85
CA ALA A 156 2.44 2.86 20.68
C ALA A 156 1.57 3.92 21.38
N ALA A 157 0.24 3.78 21.33
CA ALA A 157 -0.67 4.72 21.99
C ALA A 157 -0.56 4.65 23.51
N LYS A 158 -0.41 3.45 24.08
CA LYS A 158 -0.10 3.27 25.51
C LYS A 158 1.22 3.96 25.88
N ALA A 159 2.27 3.79 25.08
CA ALA A 159 3.56 4.44 25.34
C ALA A 159 3.46 5.98 25.33
N VAL A 160 2.65 6.55 24.42
CA VAL A 160 2.35 7.99 24.39
C VAL A 160 1.56 8.43 25.62
N ALA A 161 0.53 7.68 26.01
CA ALA A 161 -0.25 7.96 27.21
C ALA A 161 0.61 7.91 28.50
N ASP A 162 1.51 6.93 28.60
CA ASP A 162 2.46 6.82 29.70
C ASP A 162 3.43 8.00 29.74
N ALA A 163 3.97 8.40 28.58
CA ALA A 163 4.87 9.55 28.48
C ALA A 163 4.17 10.85 28.90
N ASN A 164 2.94 11.07 28.42
CA ASN A 164 2.13 12.22 28.79
C ASN A 164 1.83 12.26 30.30
N LEU A 165 1.50 11.11 30.90
CA LEU A 165 1.24 11.03 32.33
C LEU A 165 2.49 11.37 33.16
N ARG A 166 3.67 10.86 32.74
CA ARG A 166 4.94 11.19 33.40
C ARG A 166 5.29 12.67 33.27
N GLU A 167 5.13 13.25 32.09
CA GLU A 167 5.38 14.68 31.83
C GLU A 167 4.46 15.55 32.70
N ALA A 168 3.15 15.28 32.70
CA ALA A 168 2.19 16.02 33.50
C ALA A 168 2.45 15.85 35.02
N GLY A 169 2.87 14.66 35.45
CA GLY A 169 3.25 14.40 36.84
C GLY A 169 4.50 15.18 37.26
N ALA A 170 5.50 15.28 36.38
CA ALA A 170 6.70 16.08 36.62
C ALA A 170 6.37 17.58 36.71
N LYS A 171 5.50 18.10 35.83
CA LYS A 171 5.01 19.49 35.89
C LYS A 171 4.27 19.78 37.19
N LEU A 172 3.37 18.88 37.59
CA LEU A 172 2.65 18.98 38.85
C LEU A 172 3.58 18.97 40.06
N SER A 173 4.62 18.13 40.05
CA SER A 173 5.62 18.09 41.13
C SER A 173 6.50 19.33 41.18
N ALA A 174 6.81 19.94 40.04
CA ALA A 174 7.69 21.10 39.96
C ALA A 174 6.97 22.42 40.30
N ASN A 175 5.71 22.56 39.88
CA ASN A 175 4.90 23.75 40.14
C ASN A 175 3.44 23.36 40.42
N PRO A 176 3.09 23.05 41.68
CA PRO A 176 1.74 22.64 42.05
C PRO A 176 0.71 23.77 41.91
N SER A 177 0.08 23.87 40.75
CA SER A 177 -1.01 24.81 40.43
C SER A 177 -2.29 24.09 40.00
N ASP A 178 -3.42 24.79 39.93
CA ASP A 178 -4.67 24.21 39.42
C ASP A 178 -4.55 23.73 37.98
N GLY A 179 -3.82 24.46 37.13
CA GLY A 179 -3.51 24.05 35.76
C GLY A 179 -2.74 22.73 35.72
N SER A 180 -1.66 22.62 36.50
CA SER A 180 -0.85 21.39 36.54
C SER A 180 -1.60 20.17 37.08
N LYS A 181 -2.53 20.38 38.03
CA LYS A 181 -3.43 19.33 38.55
C LYS A 181 -4.44 18.90 37.49
N ALA A 182 -4.99 19.84 36.74
CA ALA A 182 -5.93 19.57 35.64
C ALA A 182 -5.26 18.77 34.51
N ASP A 183 -4.05 19.16 34.10
CA ASP A 183 -3.25 18.47 33.09
C ASP A 183 -2.95 17.01 33.50
N TYR A 184 -2.48 16.82 34.72
CA TYR A 184 -2.23 15.47 35.27
C TYR A 184 -3.51 14.64 35.31
N GLY A 185 -4.62 15.23 35.79
CA GLY A 185 -5.91 14.56 35.82
C GLY A 185 -6.39 14.15 34.43
N GLN A 186 -6.15 14.96 33.40
CA GLN A 186 -6.53 14.65 32.03
C GLN A 186 -5.65 13.56 31.42
N ALA A 187 -4.33 13.61 31.62
CA ALA A 187 -3.41 12.55 31.20
C ALA A 187 -3.76 11.21 31.87
N LEU A 188 -4.11 11.23 33.16
CA LEU A 188 -4.52 10.04 33.91
C LEU A 188 -5.80 9.40 33.36
N LYS A 189 -6.78 10.21 32.95
CA LYS A 189 -8.02 9.71 32.33
C LYS A 189 -7.74 8.98 31.01
N VAL A 190 -6.82 9.48 30.19
CA VAL A 190 -6.42 8.83 28.94
C VAL A 190 -5.72 7.50 29.22
N HIS A 191 -4.69 7.52 30.09
CA HIS A 191 -3.91 6.33 30.46
C HIS A 191 -4.77 5.18 31.00
N ARG A 192 -5.87 5.48 31.69
CA ARG A 192 -6.74 4.46 32.32
C ARG A 192 -7.96 4.07 31.48
N SER A 193 -8.10 4.57 30.25
CA SER A 193 -9.33 4.42 29.45
C SER A 193 -9.04 3.85 28.06
N ALA A 194 -9.44 2.60 27.82
CA ALA A 194 -9.34 1.98 26.50
C ALA A 194 -10.09 2.77 25.39
N PRO A 195 -11.31 3.30 25.61
CA PRO A 195 -11.96 4.17 24.63
C PRO A 195 -11.14 5.41 24.26
N ARG A 196 -10.46 6.05 25.21
CA ARG A 196 -9.63 7.23 24.93
C ARG A 196 -8.34 6.88 24.20
N ILE A 197 -7.75 5.73 24.48
CA ILE A 197 -6.63 5.20 23.69
C ILE A 197 -7.07 4.94 22.24
N ALA A 198 -8.26 4.38 22.03
CA ALA A 198 -8.80 4.19 20.69
C ALA A 198 -9.08 5.52 19.98
N ALA A 199 -9.65 6.51 20.68
CA ALA A 199 -9.90 7.85 20.15
C ALA A 199 -8.61 8.57 19.73
N MET A 200 -7.54 8.46 20.53
CA MET A 200 -6.21 8.97 20.21
C MET A 200 -5.69 8.42 18.87
N ILE A 201 -5.79 7.10 18.67
CA ILE A 201 -5.35 6.44 17.43
C ILE A 201 -6.22 6.88 16.25
N ASP A 202 -7.53 7.00 16.46
CA ASP A 202 -8.46 7.36 15.39
C ASP A 202 -8.26 8.81 14.92
N MET A 203 -8.14 9.76 15.86
CA MET A 203 -7.83 11.16 15.55
C MET A 203 -6.50 11.28 14.79
N ALA A 204 -5.49 10.49 15.16
CA ALA A 204 -4.20 10.51 14.50
C ALA A 204 -4.24 10.10 13.01
N LYS A 205 -5.29 9.41 12.53
CA LYS A 205 -5.40 9.04 11.10
C LYS A 205 -5.50 10.26 10.19
N ALA A 206 -6.11 11.35 10.66
CA ALA A 206 -6.28 12.57 9.88
C ALA A 206 -5.01 13.44 9.84
N GLU A 207 -4.01 13.13 10.68
CA GLU A 207 -2.77 13.88 10.77
C GLU A 207 -1.88 13.70 9.54
N GLN A 208 -1.17 14.77 9.17
CA GLN A 208 -0.27 14.74 8.02
C GLN A 208 0.81 13.66 8.18
N GLY A 209 0.93 12.81 7.17
CA GLY A 209 1.89 11.71 7.12
C GLY A 209 1.48 10.43 7.86
N MET A 210 0.29 10.40 8.48
CA MET A 210 -0.21 9.25 9.24
C MET A 210 -1.14 8.32 8.46
N THR A 211 -1.61 8.72 7.27
CA THR A 211 -2.45 7.87 6.40
C THR A 211 -1.94 7.85 4.96
N VAL A 212 -2.03 6.70 4.31
CA VAL A 212 -2.00 6.56 2.85
C VAL A 212 -3.38 6.13 2.33
N ALA A 213 -3.87 6.84 1.31
CA ALA A 213 -5.18 6.58 0.70
C ALA A 213 -5.11 5.65 -0.52
N ASP A 214 -4.01 5.71 -1.25
CA ASP A 214 -3.78 4.92 -2.48
C ASP A 214 -3.47 3.45 -2.12
N PRO A 215 -4.26 2.46 -2.61
CA PRO A 215 -4.01 1.04 -2.37
C PRO A 215 -2.66 0.56 -2.94
N THR A 216 -2.06 1.33 -3.85
CA THR A 216 -0.76 1.06 -4.47
C THR A 216 0.38 1.91 -3.89
N ALA A 217 0.17 2.54 -2.72
CA ALA A 217 1.16 3.43 -2.10
C ALA A 217 2.45 2.71 -1.67
N PHE A 218 2.40 1.41 -1.40
CA PHE A 218 3.56 0.58 -1.05
C PHE A 218 4.09 -0.18 -2.24
N ASP A 219 5.41 -0.42 -2.24
CA ASP A 219 6.15 -1.16 -3.28
C ASP A 219 5.99 -0.59 -4.71
N ARG A 220 5.60 0.70 -4.82
CA ARG A 220 5.31 1.39 -6.09
C ARG A 220 6.53 1.60 -6.98
N ASN A 221 7.72 1.74 -6.41
CA ASN A 221 8.93 1.97 -7.20
C ASN A 221 9.42 0.63 -7.79
N PRO A 222 9.32 0.43 -9.12
CA PRO A 222 9.64 -0.85 -9.73
C PRO A 222 11.13 -1.20 -9.66
N LEU A 223 11.98 -0.22 -9.38
CA LEU A 223 13.44 -0.38 -9.35
C LEU A 223 14.00 -0.40 -7.93
N LEU A 224 13.15 -0.45 -6.90
CA LEU A 224 13.58 -0.52 -5.51
C LEU A 224 13.23 -1.87 -4.92
N LEU A 225 14.21 -2.73 -4.68
CA LEU A 225 14.02 -4.09 -4.17
C LEU A 225 14.20 -4.12 -2.66
N GLY A 226 13.18 -4.51 -1.90
CA GLY A 226 13.29 -4.69 -0.45
C GLY A 226 14.20 -5.84 -0.08
N VAL A 227 15.15 -5.57 0.82
CA VAL A 227 16.02 -6.56 1.48
C VAL A 227 15.96 -6.33 2.98
N GLU A 228 16.30 -7.33 3.78
CA GLU A 228 16.37 -7.14 5.23
C GLU A 228 17.34 -5.98 5.58
N GLY A 229 16.87 -5.05 6.41
CA GLY A 229 17.66 -3.90 6.85
C GLY A 229 17.78 -2.76 5.83
N GLY A 230 17.11 -2.81 4.66
CA GLY A 230 17.19 -1.73 3.69
C GLY A 230 16.54 -2.02 2.34
N ALA A 231 17.17 -1.55 1.27
CA ALA A 231 16.71 -1.77 -0.10
C ALA A 231 17.88 -1.81 -1.08
N ILE A 232 17.69 -2.40 -2.25
CA ILE A 232 18.62 -2.29 -3.38
C ILE A 232 17.98 -1.40 -4.46
N ASP A 233 18.69 -0.36 -4.87
CA ASP A 233 18.36 0.37 -6.09
C ASP A 233 18.86 -0.42 -7.30
N LEU A 234 17.93 -1.05 -8.02
CA LEU A 234 18.21 -1.90 -9.18
C LEU A 234 18.75 -1.11 -10.37
N ARG A 235 18.68 0.23 -10.39
CA ARG A 235 19.34 1.06 -11.43
C ARG A 235 20.86 0.92 -11.38
N ALA A 236 21.41 0.84 -10.16
CA ALA A 236 22.84 0.83 -9.93
C ALA A 236 23.34 -0.46 -9.25
N GLY A 237 22.42 -1.31 -8.77
CA GLY A 237 22.74 -2.49 -7.97
C GLY A 237 23.32 -2.13 -6.60
N LYS A 238 22.93 -0.97 -6.05
CA LYS A 238 23.49 -0.43 -4.80
C LYS A 238 22.50 -0.57 -3.65
N TRP A 239 23.03 -0.95 -2.50
CA TRP A 239 22.27 -0.93 -1.25
C TRP A 239 21.99 0.51 -0.80
N LEU A 240 20.77 0.73 -0.34
CA LEU A 240 20.28 1.97 0.23
C LEU A 240 19.92 1.75 1.70
N ALA A 241 20.28 2.75 2.51
CA ALA A 241 19.93 2.78 3.91
C ALA A 241 18.40 2.68 4.11
N PRO A 242 17.95 2.02 5.19
CA PRO A 242 16.53 1.89 5.50
C PRO A 242 15.91 3.29 5.69
N SER A 243 14.86 3.56 4.94
CA SER A 243 14.07 4.78 5.06
C SER A 243 12.57 4.47 4.98
N PRO A 244 11.74 4.96 5.92
CA PRO A 244 10.29 4.81 5.85
C PRO A 244 9.69 5.45 4.59
N ALA A 245 10.38 6.45 4.03
CA ALA A 245 9.98 7.14 2.80
C ALA A 245 10.04 6.23 1.55
N HIS A 246 10.81 5.14 1.59
CA HIS A 246 10.88 4.17 0.49
C HIS A 246 9.57 3.39 0.28
N ARG A 247 8.68 3.36 1.29
CA ARG A 247 7.38 2.65 1.24
C ARG A 247 7.48 1.20 0.75
N ILE A 248 8.54 0.51 1.14
CA ILE A 248 8.72 -0.92 0.85
C ILE A 248 7.96 -1.73 1.90
N SER A 249 7.12 -2.66 1.47
CA SER A 249 6.38 -3.58 2.36
C SER A 249 6.70 -5.06 2.11
N LYS A 250 7.40 -5.35 1.01
CA LYS A 250 7.84 -6.69 0.62
C LYS A 250 9.35 -6.82 0.70
N CYS A 251 9.85 -8.04 0.92
CA CYS A 251 11.26 -8.36 0.87
C CYS A 251 11.56 -9.67 0.14
N VAL A 252 12.78 -9.74 -0.38
CA VAL A 252 13.40 -10.98 -0.83
C VAL A 252 13.48 -11.99 0.32
N GLY A 253 13.53 -13.28 0.00
CA GLY A 253 13.52 -14.36 1.00
C GLY A 253 14.89 -14.79 1.49
N VAL A 254 15.95 -14.10 1.07
CA VAL A 254 17.34 -14.40 1.42
C VAL A 254 18.06 -13.15 1.90
N ALA A 255 19.04 -13.31 2.78
CA ALA A 255 19.89 -12.20 3.21
C ALA A 255 20.70 -11.63 2.03
N TYR A 256 20.94 -10.33 2.04
CA TYR A 256 21.80 -9.68 1.06
C TYR A 256 23.24 -9.61 1.58
N ASP A 257 24.16 -10.24 0.86
CA ASP A 257 25.61 -10.10 1.05
C ASP A 257 26.23 -9.75 -0.31
N PRO A 258 26.79 -8.55 -0.51
CA PRO A 258 27.33 -8.11 -1.80
C PRO A 258 28.51 -8.96 -2.31
N ASN A 259 29.17 -9.74 -1.45
CA ASN A 259 30.32 -10.56 -1.82
C ASN A 259 29.97 -12.04 -2.06
N ALA A 260 28.72 -12.43 -1.79
CA ALA A 260 28.30 -13.81 -1.95
C ALA A 260 28.31 -14.25 -3.42
N THR A 261 28.77 -15.47 -3.67
CA THR A 261 28.83 -16.12 -4.98
C THR A 261 27.94 -17.36 -5.03
N CYS A 262 27.58 -17.84 -6.23
CA CYS A 262 26.73 -19.01 -6.39
C CYS A 262 27.25 -20.02 -7.46
N PRO A 263 28.45 -20.59 -7.30
CA PRO A 263 29.04 -21.49 -8.29
C PRO A 263 28.22 -22.78 -8.52
N ARG A 264 27.57 -23.36 -7.50
CA ARG A 264 26.73 -24.55 -7.67
C ARG A 264 25.46 -24.21 -8.45
N TRP A 265 24.88 -23.03 -8.23
CA TRP A 265 23.76 -22.54 -9.02
C TRP A 265 24.13 -22.36 -10.50
N GLU A 266 25.26 -21.72 -10.79
CA GLU A 266 25.72 -21.52 -12.17
C GLU A 266 26.05 -22.85 -12.87
N ALA A 267 26.67 -23.78 -12.14
CA ALA A 267 26.91 -25.13 -12.62
C ALA A 267 25.59 -25.86 -12.91
N PHE A 268 24.61 -25.81 -11.99
CA PHE A 268 23.28 -26.38 -12.18
C PHE A 268 22.57 -25.80 -13.42
N LEU A 269 22.62 -24.48 -13.63
CA LEU A 269 22.02 -23.87 -14.82
C LEU A 269 22.70 -24.30 -16.12
N SER A 270 24.03 -24.42 -16.13
CA SER A 270 24.78 -24.94 -17.27
C SER A 270 24.50 -26.43 -17.52
N ASP A 271 24.15 -27.16 -16.46
CA ASP A 271 23.81 -28.57 -16.53
C ASP A 271 22.42 -28.76 -17.17
N ILE A 272 21.43 -27.97 -16.78
CA ILE A 272 20.05 -28.06 -17.31
C ILE A 272 19.86 -27.37 -18.67
N LEU A 273 20.66 -26.34 -18.98
CA LEU A 273 20.69 -25.63 -20.25
C LEU A 273 22.06 -25.83 -20.91
N ALA A 274 22.13 -26.67 -21.94
CA ALA A 274 23.38 -27.04 -22.61
C ALA A 274 24.05 -25.88 -23.39
N ASP A 275 23.43 -24.70 -23.43
CA ASP A 275 23.82 -23.54 -24.21
C ASP A 275 24.03 -22.33 -23.28
N GLN A 276 25.26 -21.81 -23.29
CA GLN A 276 25.65 -20.69 -22.44
C GLN A 276 24.91 -19.38 -22.79
N GLU A 277 24.46 -19.22 -24.04
CA GLU A 277 23.63 -18.06 -24.41
C GLU A 277 22.26 -18.12 -23.73
N GLN A 278 21.69 -19.32 -23.57
CA GLN A 278 20.43 -19.54 -22.85
C GLN A 278 20.59 -19.27 -21.36
N VAL A 279 21.71 -19.68 -20.76
CA VAL A 279 22.03 -19.35 -19.35
C VAL A 279 22.16 -17.83 -19.17
N ALA A 280 22.88 -17.15 -20.07
CA ALA A 280 23.03 -15.70 -20.02
C ALA A 280 21.69 -14.96 -20.23
N PHE A 281 20.84 -15.46 -21.12
CA PHE A 281 19.47 -14.97 -21.31
C PHE A 281 18.63 -15.17 -20.06
N LEU A 282 18.64 -16.37 -19.47
CA LEU A 282 17.89 -16.69 -18.27
C LEU A 282 18.29 -15.78 -17.11
N GLN A 283 19.58 -15.45 -16.98
CA GLN A 283 20.07 -14.48 -16.01
C GLN A 283 19.49 -13.09 -16.21
N ARG A 284 19.46 -12.60 -17.46
CA ARG A 284 18.82 -11.32 -17.80
C ARG A 284 17.32 -11.36 -17.52
N PHE A 285 16.65 -12.47 -17.84
CA PHE A 285 15.22 -12.65 -17.61
C PHE A 285 14.86 -12.70 -16.13
N ALA A 286 15.64 -13.41 -15.31
CA ALA A 286 15.50 -13.43 -13.85
C ALA A 286 15.79 -12.05 -13.23
N GLY A 287 16.80 -11.34 -13.72
CA GLY A 287 17.11 -10.00 -13.28
C GLY A 287 16.08 -8.95 -13.69
N TYR A 288 15.50 -9.06 -14.88
CA TYR A 288 14.33 -8.27 -15.30
C TYR A 288 13.13 -8.57 -14.40
N SER A 289 12.88 -9.85 -14.10
CA SER A 289 11.81 -10.29 -13.20
C SER A 289 11.98 -9.74 -11.78
N LEU A 290 13.19 -9.42 -11.31
CA LEU A 290 13.40 -8.76 -10.00
C LEU A 290 12.87 -7.33 -9.94
N THR A 291 12.65 -6.70 -11.09
CA THR A 291 12.08 -5.36 -11.18
C THR A 291 10.55 -5.44 -11.11
N GLY A 292 9.89 -4.30 -10.94
CA GLY A 292 8.46 -4.14 -11.18
C GLY A 292 8.15 -3.60 -12.58
N LEU A 293 9.12 -3.65 -13.51
CA LEU A 293 8.94 -3.18 -14.88
C LEU A 293 8.32 -4.28 -15.73
N VAL A 294 7.44 -3.87 -16.64
CA VAL A 294 6.74 -4.76 -17.58
C VAL A 294 6.98 -4.34 -19.04
N ASP A 295 8.09 -3.63 -19.28
CA ASP A 295 8.40 -3.03 -20.57
C ASP A 295 8.55 -4.06 -21.70
N GLU A 296 9.11 -5.23 -21.41
CA GLU A 296 9.32 -6.25 -22.45
C GLU A 296 7.99 -6.85 -22.94
N GLU A 297 6.90 -6.75 -22.17
CA GLU A 297 5.61 -7.39 -22.44
C GLU A 297 5.75 -8.89 -22.81
N VAL A 298 6.61 -9.63 -22.11
CA VAL A 298 6.85 -11.07 -22.37
C VAL A 298 6.60 -11.93 -21.14
N PHE A 299 6.32 -13.21 -21.38
CA PHE A 299 6.35 -14.29 -20.41
C PHE A 299 7.21 -15.45 -20.91
N LEU A 300 7.81 -16.18 -19.97
CA LEU A 300 8.64 -17.35 -20.25
C LEU A 300 7.81 -18.61 -20.10
N PHE A 301 7.72 -19.43 -21.15
CA PHE A 301 7.18 -20.77 -21.09
C PHE A 301 8.32 -21.79 -21.04
N MET A 302 8.47 -22.48 -19.91
CA MET A 302 9.47 -23.51 -19.69
C MET A 302 8.88 -24.89 -20.01
N GLN A 303 9.34 -25.49 -21.11
CA GLN A 303 8.85 -26.79 -21.58
C GLN A 303 9.77 -27.93 -21.14
N GLY A 304 9.23 -29.11 -20.79
CA GLY A 304 10.01 -30.37 -20.82
C GLY A 304 9.41 -31.53 -20.01
N ALA A 305 9.82 -32.75 -20.29
CA ALA A 305 9.16 -34.00 -19.88
C ALA A 305 9.40 -34.50 -18.42
N GLY A 306 9.52 -33.58 -17.46
CA GLY A 306 9.70 -33.89 -16.03
C GLY A 306 11.08 -34.47 -15.67
N ALA A 307 11.56 -34.20 -14.45
CA ALA A 307 12.93 -34.49 -14.01
C ALA A 307 14.02 -33.80 -14.86
N ASN A 308 13.77 -32.55 -15.25
CA ASN A 308 14.65 -31.72 -16.11
C ASN A 308 15.15 -30.45 -15.39
N GLY A 309 15.07 -30.38 -14.06
CA GLY A 309 15.51 -29.21 -13.28
C GLY A 309 14.57 -27.99 -13.23
N LYS A 310 13.55 -27.90 -14.09
CA LYS A 310 12.56 -26.78 -14.08
C LYS A 310 11.98 -26.47 -12.70
N SER A 311 11.57 -27.51 -11.96
CA SER A 311 10.95 -27.33 -10.64
C SER A 311 11.95 -26.81 -9.61
N VAL A 312 13.17 -27.36 -9.60
CA VAL A 312 14.26 -26.90 -8.73
C VAL A 312 14.56 -25.42 -9.00
N MET A 313 14.76 -25.05 -10.27
CA MET A 313 15.03 -23.66 -10.66
C MET A 313 13.92 -22.70 -10.22
N ALA A 314 12.65 -23.04 -10.50
CA ALA A 314 11.51 -22.20 -10.14
C ALA A 314 11.35 -22.07 -8.60
N ASN A 315 11.58 -23.14 -7.84
CA ASN A 315 11.52 -23.13 -6.38
C ASN A 315 12.62 -22.25 -5.78
N VAL A 316 13.85 -22.37 -6.29
CA VAL A 316 14.99 -21.53 -5.86
C VAL A 316 14.71 -20.06 -6.13
N LEU A 317 14.30 -19.71 -7.35
CA LEU A 317 13.98 -18.31 -7.68
C LEU A 317 12.82 -17.77 -6.85
N ALA A 318 11.75 -18.55 -6.64
CA ALA A 318 10.65 -18.14 -5.77
C ALA A 318 11.11 -17.86 -4.33
N ALA A 319 11.96 -18.73 -3.76
CA ALA A 319 12.49 -18.54 -2.43
C ALA A 319 13.42 -17.32 -2.34
N VAL A 320 14.28 -17.09 -3.34
CA VAL A 320 15.12 -15.88 -3.42
C VAL A 320 14.25 -14.63 -3.50
N PHE A 321 13.21 -14.63 -4.33
CA PHE A 321 12.30 -13.48 -4.49
C PHE A 321 11.41 -13.25 -3.26
N GLY A 322 11.21 -14.25 -2.42
CA GLY A 322 10.44 -14.14 -1.17
C GLY A 322 9.03 -13.61 -1.41
N GLU A 323 8.70 -12.49 -0.76
CA GLU A 323 7.36 -11.88 -0.78
C GLU A 323 7.00 -11.23 -2.13
N TYR A 324 7.97 -11.13 -3.04
CA TYR A 324 7.75 -10.71 -4.42
C TYR A 324 7.37 -11.86 -5.35
N ALA A 325 7.48 -13.13 -4.92
CA ALA A 325 7.07 -14.28 -5.71
C ALA A 325 5.67 -14.76 -5.33
N VAL A 326 4.87 -15.08 -6.34
CA VAL A 326 3.56 -15.72 -6.18
C VAL A 326 3.44 -16.93 -7.08
N THR A 327 2.70 -17.93 -6.62
CA THR A 327 2.33 -19.10 -7.43
C THR A 327 0.84 -19.07 -7.71
N VAL A 328 0.47 -19.23 -8.97
CA VAL A 328 -0.91 -19.20 -9.47
C VAL A 328 -1.20 -20.41 -10.34
N GLY A 329 -2.47 -20.82 -10.42
CA GLY A 329 -2.91 -21.96 -11.22
C GLY A 329 -2.97 -21.65 -12.72
N SER A 330 -3.06 -22.69 -13.55
CA SER A 330 -3.13 -22.57 -15.01
C SER A 330 -4.40 -21.83 -15.46
N GLU A 331 -5.45 -21.77 -14.64
CA GLU A 331 -6.69 -21.03 -14.89
C GLU A 331 -6.45 -19.53 -15.07
N LEU A 332 -5.32 -18.99 -14.59
CA LEU A 332 -4.94 -17.61 -14.87
C LEU A 332 -4.71 -17.38 -16.38
N LEU A 333 -4.18 -18.37 -17.09
CA LEU A 333 -3.81 -18.25 -18.51
C LEU A 333 -4.71 -19.08 -19.45
N ALA A 334 -5.34 -20.13 -18.94
CA ALA A 334 -6.15 -21.06 -19.71
C ALA A 334 -7.61 -20.60 -19.86
N VAL A 335 -8.27 -21.03 -20.94
CA VAL A 335 -9.72 -20.95 -21.10
C VAL A 335 -10.36 -21.82 -20.01
N THR A 336 -11.16 -21.22 -19.13
CA THR A 336 -11.81 -21.91 -18.01
C THR A 336 -13.30 -21.59 -17.98
N LYS A 337 -14.11 -22.54 -17.51
CA LYS A 337 -15.54 -22.31 -17.24
C LYS A 337 -15.76 -21.50 -15.97
N ASN A 338 -14.76 -21.40 -15.09
CA ASN A 338 -14.83 -20.73 -13.80
C ASN A 338 -14.07 -19.41 -13.81
N GLU A 339 -14.65 -18.37 -14.42
CA GLU A 339 -14.04 -17.01 -14.47
C GLU A 339 -13.78 -16.41 -13.08
N GLY A 340 -14.50 -16.86 -12.04
CA GLY A 340 -14.30 -16.42 -10.66
C GLY A 340 -12.91 -16.78 -10.12
N GLU A 341 -12.34 -17.91 -10.55
CA GLU A 341 -11.01 -18.38 -10.15
C GLU A 341 -9.89 -17.55 -10.79
N ALA A 342 -10.01 -17.29 -12.09
CA ALA A 342 -9.09 -16.42 -12.81
C ALA A 342 -9.04 -15.01 -12.19
N SER A 343 -10.20 -14.47 -11.79
CA SER A 343 -10.28 -13.19 -11.08
C SER A 343 -9.57 -13.21 -9.73
N ARG A 344 -9.67 -14.29 -8.95
CA ARG A 344 -8.91 -14.44 -7.69
C ARG A 344 -7.40 -14.47 -7.92
N PHE A 345 -6.95 -15.15 -8.97
CA PHE A 345 -5.52 -15.20 -9.30
C PHE A 345 -4.99 -13.84 -9.78
N LYS A 346 -5.77 -13.05 -10.53
CA LYS A 346 -5.40 -11.67 -10.89
C LYS A 346 -5.09 -10.82 -9.66
N HIS A 347 -5.89 -10.94 -8.59
CA HIS A 347 -5.64 -10.20 -7.34
C HIS A 347 -4.29 -10.56 -6.69
N ARG A 348 -3.84 -11.82 -6.81
CA ARG A 348 -2.53 -12.25 -6.27
C ARG A 348 -1.33 -11.64 -7.00
N LEU A 349 -1.53 -11.07 -8.20
CA LEU A 349 -0.47 -10.44 -8.97
C LEU A 349 -0.12 -9.03 -8.46
N LEU A 350 -0.96 -8.46 -7.59
CA LEU A 350 -0.75 -7.12 -7.03
C LEU A 350 0.58 -7.04 -6.27
N GLY A 351 1.51 -6.22 -6.80
CA GLY A 351 2.84 -6.02 -6.22
C GLY A 351 3.76 -7.25 -6.29
N ALA A 352 3.37 -8.31 -7.00
CA ALA A 352 4.26 -9.43 -7.31
C ALA A 352 5.26 -9.00 -8.40
N ARG A 353 6.46 -9.59 -8.38
CA ARG A 353 7.49 -9.41 -9.42
C ARG A 353 7.77 -10.69 -10.20
N LEU A 354 7.63 -11.83 -9.52
CA LEU A 354 7.67 -13.15 -10.14
C LEU A 354 6.32 -13.86 -9.95
N ALA A 355 5.67 -14.23 -11.04
CA ALA A 355 4.45 -15.01 -11.01
C ALA A 355 4.70 -16.37 -11.68
N LEU A 356 4.78 -17.42 -10.86
CA LEU A 356 4.94 -18.79 -11.30
C LEU A 356 3.59 -19.41 -11.62
N VAL A 357 3.40 -19.87 -12.85
CA VAL A 357 2.21 -20.60 -13.28
C VAL A 357 2.54 -22.08 -13.40
N ASN A 358 1.79 -22.91 -12.68
CA ASN A 358 2.05 -24.35 -12.62
C ASN A 358 1.10 -25.13 -13.51
N GLU A 359 1.57 -26.29 -13.97
CA GLU A 359 0.72 -27.37 -14.47
C GLU A 359 -0.15 -27.00 -15.67
N VAL A 360 0.37 -26.22 -16.61
CA VAL A 360 -0.32 -26.09 -17.90
C VAL A 360 -0.24 -27.44 -18.64
N GLY A 361 -1.39 -28.09 -18.77
CA GLY A 361 -1.55 -29.43 -19.29
C GLY A 361 -1.75 -29.48 -20.80
N GLN A 362 -1.64 -30.68 -21.38
CA GLN A 362 -1.82 -30.89 -22.82
C GLN A 362 -3.23 -30.52 -23.32
N ALA A 363 -4.24 -30.62 -22.45
CA ALA A 363 -5.62 -30.27 -22.78
C ALA A 363 -5.93 -28.77 -22.63
N ASP A 364 -5.00 -28.00 -22.06
CA ASP A 364 -5.23 -26.57 -21.84
C ASP A 364 -5.11 -25.80 -23.15
N THR A 365 -6.00 -24.83 -23.31
CA THR A 365 -5.94 -23.84 -24.39
C THR A 365 -5.66 -22.48 -23.76
N PHE A 366 -4.64 -21.78 -24.23
CA PHE A 366 -4.36 -20.43 -23.76
C PHE A 366 -5.46 -19.46 -24.19
N ASN A 367 -5.86 -18.60 -23.25
CA ASN A 367 -6.75 -17.48 -23.48
C ASN A 367 -5.93 -16.27 -23.93
N ASP A 368 -5.78 -16.11 -25.24
CA ASP A 368 -5.03 -15.01 -25.87
C ASP A 368 -5.38 -13.63 -25.30
N GLN A 369 -6.68 -13.32 -25.19
CA GLN A 369 -7.14 -12.02 -24.67
C GLN A 369 -6.67 -11.79 -23.23
N ARG A 370 -6.79 -12.81 -22.37
CA ARG A 370 -6.41 -12.69 -20.96
C ARG A 370 -4.89 -12.61 -20.80
N ILE A 371 -4.13 -13.33 -21.61
CA ILE A 371 -2.66 -13.24 -21.59
C ILE A 371 -2.21 -11.86 -22.05
N LYS A 372 -2.80 -11.31 -23.11
CA LYS A 372 -2.52 -9.94 -23.56
C LYS A 372 -2.85 -8.91 -22.49
N GLU A 373 -3.92 -9.09 -21.73
CA GLU A 373 -4.29 -8.22 -20.60
C GLU A 373 -3.26 -8.30 -19.46
N ILE A 374 -2.89 -9.52 -19.05
CA ILE A 374 -1.99 -9.76 -17.91
C ILE A 374 -0.54 -9.38 -18.23
N VAL A 375 -0.11 -9.66 -19.46
CA VAL A 375 1.22 -9.32 -20.00
C VAL A 375 1.10 -8.03 -20.80
N SER A 376 0.71 -6.95 -20.12
CA SER A 376 0.58 -5.61 -20.69
C SER A 376 1.22 -4.57 -19.78
N ARG A 377 1.25 -3.34 -20.28
CA ARG A 377 1.56 -2.14 -19.50
C ARG A 377 0.29 -1.37 -19.06
N GLU A 378 -0.88 -1.97 -19.28
CA GLU A 378 -2.18 -1.34 -19.02
C GLU A 378 -2.70 -1.71 -17.64
N ALA A 379 -3.61 -0.89 -17.10
CA ALA A 379 -4.19 -1.15 -15.80
C ALA A 379 -5.12 -2.38 -15.85
N ILE A 380 -4.97 -3.29 -14.88
CA ILE A 380 -5.77 -4.51 -14.75
C ILE A 380 -6.81 -4.31 -13.65
N PRO A 381 -8.10 -4.50 -13.94
CA PRO A 381 -9.14 -4.45 -12.91
C PRO A 381 -9.05 -5.66 -12.00
N THR A 382 -9.14 -5.42 -10.68
CA THR A 382 -9.17 -6.47 -9.67
C THR A 382 -10.08 -6.10 -8.50
N ARG A 383 -10.40 -7.08 -7.66
CA ARG A 383 -11.12 -6.87 -6.40
C ARG A 383 -10.65 -7.87 -5.35
N ALA A 384 -10.51 -7.40 -4.11
CA ALA A 384 -10.38 -8.29 -2.97
C ALA A 384 -11.70 -9.05 -2.73
N LEU A 385 -11.64 -10.17 -2.00
CA LEU A 385 -12.85 -10.88 -1.61
C LEU A 385 -13.72 -9.96 -0.74
N TYR A 386 -14.94 -9.67 -1.18
CA TYR A 386 -15.88 -8.71 -0.55
C TYR A 386 -15.42 -7.23 -0.54
N GLY A 387 -14.37 -6.88 -1.29
CA GLY A 387 -13.89 -5.50 -1.44
C GLY A 387 -14.44 -4.81 -2.69
N GLU A 388 -14.28 -3.48 -2.73
CA GLU A 388 -14.55 -2.69 -3.93
C GLU A 388 -13.51 -3.00 -5.03
N ALA A 389 -13.92 -2.88 -6.29
CA ALA A 389 -13.03 -3.06 -7.43
C ALA A 389 -12.12 -1.84 -7.60
N PHE A 390 -10.87 -2.09 -7.96
CA PHE A 390 -9.89 -1.06 -8.29
C PHE A 390 -8.93 -1.59 -9.35
N ASP A 391 -8.22 -0.66 -10.01
CA ASP A 391 -7.26 -1.01 -11.04
C ASP A 391 -5.83 -0.95 -10.48
N PHE A 392 -4.97 -1.86 -10.93
CA PHE A 392 -3.54 -1.83 -10.64
C PHE A 392 -2.72 -2.00 -11.91
N TYR A 393 -1.52 -1.44 -11.92
CA TYR A 393 -0.58 -1.65 -13.02
C TYR A 393 0.24 -2.93 -12.78
N PRO A 394 0.43 -3.78 -13.79
CA PRO A 394 1.25 -4.98 -13.67
C PRO A 394 2.69 -4.66 -13.27
N THR A 395 3.20 -5.43 -12.31
CA THR A 395 4.61 -5.38 -11.85
C THR A 395 5.31 -6.72 -12.01
N HIS A 396 4.61 -7.74 -12.51
CA HIS A 396 5.06 -9.13 -12.46
C HIS A 396 5.55 -9.60 -13.84
N THR A 397 6.54 -10.48 -13.82
CA THR A 397 6.92 -11.29 -14.98
C THR A 397 6.41 -12.72 -14.78
N LEU A 398 5.75 -13.26 -15.80
CA LEU A 398 5.20 -14.61 -15.76
C LEU A 398 6.22 -15.67 -16.19
N TRP A 399 6.28 -16.73 -15.39
CA TRP A 399 7.10 -17.92 -15.63
C TRP A 399 6.18 -19.14 -15.60
N VAL A 400 5.90 -19.68 -16.77
CA VAL A 400 4.91 -20.74 -16.98
C VAL A 400 5.62 -22.07 -17.12
N ARG A 401 5.22 -23.06 -16.34
CA ARG A 401 5.74 -24.43 -16.41
C ARG A 401 4.72 -25.33 -17.10
N GLY A 402 5.20 -26.07 -18.11
CA GLY A 402 4.39 -27.07 -18.80
C GLY A 402 5.23 -28.23 -19.31
N ASN A 403 4.61 -29.40 -19.41
CA ASN A 403 5.22 -30.56 -20.06
C ASN A 403 4.92 -30.55 -21.57
N HIS A 404 3.73 -30.09 -21.93
CA HIS A 404 3.24 -30.04 -23.30
C HIS A 404 2.97 -28.59 -23.70
N ARG A 405 3.06 -28.33 -25.00
CA ARG A 405 2.70 -27.07 -25.65
C ARG A 405 1.18 -26.91 -25.65
N PRO A 406 0.60 -25.93 -24.93
CA PRO A 406 -0.84 -25.73 -24.90
C PRO A 406 -1.37 -25.36 -26.30
N ALA A 407 -2.65 -25.62 -26.57
CA ALA A 407 -3.22 -25.14 -27.82
C ALA A 407 -3.35 -23.60 -27.76
N ILE A 408 -3.04 -22.91 -28.85
CA ILE A 408 -3.27 -21.47 -29.00
C ILE A 408 -4.19 -21.26 -30.20
N ARG A 409 -5.48 -21.05 -29.94
CA ARG A 409 -6.48 -20.88 -31.00
C ARG A 409 -6.48 -19.43 -31.49
N ASP A 410 -6.22 -19.24 -32.78
CA ASP A 410 -6.42 -17.95 -33.48
C ASP A 410 -5.65 -16.76 -32.86
N ALA A 411 -4.43 -17.02 -32.38
CA ALA A 411 -3.58 -15.98 -31.83
C ALA A 411 -2.87 -15.20 -32.94
N GLY A 412 -3.19 -13.90 -33.04
CA GLY A 412 -2.42 -12.97 -33.86
C GLY A 412 -1.01 -12.71 -33.29
N ASP A 413 -0.18 -11.98 -34.04
CA ASP A 413 1.20 -11.64 -33.67
C ASP A 413 1.35 -11.05 -32.27
N GLY A 414 0.30 -10.38 -31.78
CA GLY A 414 0.26 -9.83 -30.43
C GLY A 414 0.40 -10.86 -29.31
N MET A 415 0.02 -12.13 -29.49
CA MET A 415 0.28 -13.18 -28.51
C MET A 415 1.72 -13.70 -28.62
N TRP A 416 2.13 -14.01 -29.85
CA TRP A 416 3.41 -14.64 -30.14
C TRP A 416 4.60 -13.75 -29.78
N ARG A 417 4.48 -12.43 -29.93
CA ARG A 417 5.51 -11.49 -29.46
C ARG A 417 5.70 -11.49 -27.93
N ARG A 418 4.73 -11.99 -27.18
CA ARG A 418 4.75 -12.06 -25.70
C ARG A 418 5.25 -13.40 -25.20
N LEU A 419 5.26 -14.45 -26.02
CA LEU A 419 5.64 -15.80 -25.62
C LEU A 419 7.12 -16.04 -25.91
N ILE A 420 7.90 -16.41 -24.90
CA ILE A 420 9.26 -16.92 -25.07
C ILE A 420 9.29 -18.38 -24.65
N LEU A 421 9.54 -19.29 -25.60
CA LEU A 421 9.62 -20.73 -25.32
C LEU A 421 11.05 -21.15 -25.00
N LEU A 422 11.30 -21.60 -23.76
CA LEU A 422 12.58 -22.18 -23.34
C LEU A 422 12.45 -23.70 -23.12
N PRO A 423 12.99 -24.54 -24.02
CA PRO A 423 12.99 -25.98 -23.82
C PRO A 423 14.04 -26.42 -22.81
N PHE A 424 13.63 -27.27 -21.87
CA PHE A 424 14.52 -27.98 -20.96
C PHE A 424 14.69 -29.41 -21.49
N ALA A 425 15.68 -29.61 -22.35
CA ALA A 425 15.90 -30.87 -23.06
C ALA A 425 16.54 -31.97 -22.20
N ARG A 426 17.34 -31.61 -21.19
CA ARG A 426 18.01 -32.58 -20.32
C ARG A 426 17.02 -33.31 -19.44
N GLN A 427 17.10 -34.64 -19.41
CA GLN A 427 16.36 -35.50 -18.49
C GLN A 427 17.32 -36.25 -17.58
N PHE A 428 17.23 -36.04 -16.27
CA PHE A 428 18.13 -36.64 -15.29
C PHE A 428 17.72 -38.08 -14.94
N ALA A 429 18.68 -38.99 -15.03
CA ALA A 429 18.53 -40.37 -14.57
C ALA A 429 18.34 -40.43 -13.04
N PRO A 430 17.71 -41.48 -12.48
CA PRO A 430 17.44 -41.56 -11.04
C PRO A 430 18.68 -41.39 -10.13
N ASP A 431 19.84 -41.86 -10.58
CA ASP A 431 21.12 -41.79 -9.89
C ASP A 431 21.79 -40.41 -9.98
N GLU A 432 21.50 -39.62 -11.02
CA GLU A 432 21.94 -38.22 -11.15
C GLU A 432 21.09 -37.27 -10.29
N ARG A 433 19.91 -37.70 -9.83
CA ARG A 433 18.97 -36.85 -9.09
C ARG A 433 19.46 -36.61 -7.66
N VAL A 434 19.83 -35.37 -7.40
CA VAL A 434 20.15 -34.91 -6.05
C VAL A 434 18.85 -34.60 -5.30
N ARG A 435 18.67 -35.25 -4.14
CA ARG A 435 17.52 -35.03 -3.25
C ARG A 435 17.59 -33.64 -2.61
N ASP A 436 16.46 -32.95 -2.55
CA ASP A 436 16.30 -31.63 -1.92
C ASP A 436 17.31 -30.59 -2.46
N LEU A 437 17.67 -30.69 -3.75
CA LEU A 437 18.69 -29.85 -4.38
C LEU A 437 18.37 -28.35 -4.30
N ASP A 438 17.10 -27.98 -4.44
CA ASP A 438 16.63 -26.60 -4.30
C ASP A 438 16.94 -26.05 -2.90
N ARG A 439 16.63 -26.82 -1.85
CA ARG A 439 16.95 -26.45 -0.47
C ARG A 439 18.46 -26.35 -0.24
N GLN A 440 19.23 -27.31 -0.76
CA GLN A 440 20.69 -27.28 -0.62
C GLN A 440 21.33 -26.06 -1.31
N LEU A 441 20.83 -25.67 -2.48
CA LEU A 441 21.29 -24.48 -3.20
C LEU A 441 20.93 -23.20 -2.44
N LEU A 442 19.73 -23.12 -1.88
CA LEU A 442 19.29 -21.95 -1.09
C LEU A 442 20.10 -21.79 0.20
N GLU A 443 20.29 -22.88 0.96
CA GLU A 443 21.04 -22.86 2.21
C GLU A 443 22.52 -22.50 1.98
N ALA A 444 23.12 -22.96 0.88
CA ALA A 444 24.53 -22.72 0.59
C ALA A 444 24.80 -21.39 -0.14
N GLU A 445 23.92 -20.99 -1.06
CA GLU A 445 24.22 -19.94 -2.05
C GLU A 445 23.10 -18.90 -2.21
N GLY A 446 22.06 -18.88 -1.37
CA GLY A 446 20.90 -17.99 -1.53
C GLY A 446 21.25 -16.51 -1.78
N SER A 447 22.16 -15.93 -0.98
CA SER A 447 22.66 -14.56 -1.17
C SER A 447 23.41 -14.37 -2.50
N GLY A 448 24.18 -15.38 -2.92
CA GLY A 448 24.88 -15.37 -4.20
C GLY A 448 23.92 -15.44 -5.38
N ILE A 449 22.84 -16.21 -5.27
CA ILE A 449 21.80 -16.31 -6.30
C ILE A 449 21.04 -14.99 -6.43
N LEU A 450 20.79 -14.29 -5.32
CA LEU A 450 20.26 -12.92 -5.35
C LEU A 450 21.21 -11.98 -6.11
N ASN A 451 22.51 -12.01 -5.83
CA ASN A 451 23.51 -11.22 -6.56
C ASN A 451 23.54 -11.56 -8.05
N TRP A 452 23.42 -12.84 -8.40
CA TRP A 452 23.35 -13.32 -9.77
C TRP A 452 22.14 -12.73 -10.52
N CYS A 453 20.97 -12.66 -9.86
CA CYS A 453 19.78 -12.01 -10.39
C CYS A 453 19.98 -10.48 -10.54
N ILE A 454 20.55 -9.80 -9.53
CA ILE A 454 20.84 -8.35 -9.58
C ILE A 454 21.80 -8.04 -10.74
N ALA A 455 22.87 -8.82 -10.91
CA ALA A 455 23.78 -8.68 -12.04
C ALA A 455 23.07 -8.92 -13.38
N GLY A 456 22.12 -9.87 -13.42
CA GLY A 456 21.20 -10.07 -14.54
C GLY A 456 20.40 -8.81 -14.90
N CYS A 457 19.86 -8.13 -13.88
CA CYS A 457 19.09 -6.89 -14.03
C CYS A 457 19.95 -5.79 -14.65
N LEU A 458 21.17 -5.60 -14.13
CA LEU A 458 22.11 -4.59 -14.64
C LEU A 458 22.55 -4.88 -16.08
N ARG A 459 22.68 -6.15 -16.47
CA ARG A 459 22.95 -6.51 -17.87
C ARG A 459 21.74 -6.25 -18.76
N TRP A 460 20.55 -6.67 -18.32
CA TRP A 460 19.30 -6.41 -19.05
C TRP A 460 19.11 -4.91 -19.33
N GLN A 461 19.34 -4.03 -18.36
CA GLN A 461 19.25 -2.58 -18.56
C GLN A 461 20.21 -2.03 -19.63
N LYS A 462 21.34 -2.71 -19.87
CA LYS A 462 22.35 -2.29 -20.86
C LYS A 462 22.06 -2.77 -22.27
N ILE A 463 21.58 -4.01 -22.42
CA ILE A 463 21.48 -4.67 -23.74
C ILE A 463 20.09 -5.21 -24.07
N GLY A 464 19.11 -5.09 -23.17
CA GLY A 464 17.81 -5.74 -23.25
C GLY A 464 17.88 -7.23 -22.95
N LEU A 465 16.79 -7.96 -23.22
CA LEU A 465 16.75 -9.41 -22.99
C LEU A 465 17.72 -10.19 -23.89
N GLN A 466 17.97 -9.74 -25.11
CA GLN A 466 18.79 -10.43 -26.12
C GLN A 466 18.42 -11.93 -26.17
N VAL A 467 17.21 -12.21 -26.64
CA VAL A 467 16.69 -13.58 -26.73
C VAL A 467 17.54 -14.36 -27.75
N PRO A 468 18.18 -15.48 -27.35
CA PRO A 468 19.03 -16.28 -28.23
C PRO A 468 18.28 -16.79 -29.47
N PRO A 469 18.95 -16.92 -30.63
CA PRO A 469 18.34 -17.44 -31.85
C PRO A 469 17.70 -18.82 -31.68
N SER A 470 18.29 -19.69 -30.85
CA SER A 470 17.76 -21.02 -30.52
C SER A 470 16.36 -20.96 -29.88
N ILE A 471 16.15 -20.03 -28.95
CA ILE A 471 14.86 -19.81 -28.28
C ILE A 471 13.83 -19.18 -29.23
N LEU A 472 14.27 -18.24 -30.08
CA LEU A 472 13.40 -17.63 -31.10
C LEU A 472 12.90 -18.68 -32.11
N GLN A 473 13.79 -19.59 -32.53
CA GLN A 473 13.45 -20.68 -33.43
C GLN A 473 12.44 -21.64 -32.80
N GLU A 474 12.62 -22.02 -31.53
CA GLU A 474 11.68 -22.88 -30.81
C GLU A 474 10.29 -22.24 -30.69
N THR A 475 10.25 -20.93 -30.40
CA THR A 475 9.01 -20.16 -30.34
C THR A 475 8.31 -20.11 -31.71
N ALA A 476 9.07 -19.93 -32.80
CA ALA A 476 8.55 -19.95 -34.16
C ALA A 476 8.02 -21.34 -34.54
N MET A 477 8.75 -22.41 -34.22
CA MET A 477 8.29 -23.79 -34.46
C MET A 477 7.00 -24.08 -33.70
N TYR A 478 6.87 -23.65 -32.44
CA TYR A 478 5.63 -23.81 -31.71
C TYR A 478 4.45 -23.04 -32.34
N ARG A 479 4.72 -21.86 -32.89
CA ARG A 479 3.72 -21.11 -33.67
C ARG A 479 3.25 -21.88 -34.90
N ASP A 480 4.19 -22.45 -35.65
CA ASP A 480 3.88 -23.20 -36.86
C ASP A 480 3.14 -24.51 -36.52
N ASP A 481 3.58 -25.24 -35.49
CA ASP A 481 2.97 -26.49 -35.01
C ASP A 481 1.51 -26.32 -34.53
N THR A 482 1.16 -25.12 -34.06
CA THR A 482 -0.19 -24.81 -33.58
C THR A 482 -1.06 -24.10 -34.61
N ASP A 483 -0.51 -23.76 -35.79
CA ASP A 483 -1.26 -23.13 -36.86
C ASP A 483 -2.09 -24.15 -37.66
N VAL A 484 -3.11 -24.72 -37.01
CA VAL A 484 -4.07 -25.66 -37.63
C VAL A 484 -4.76 -25.05 -38.84
N ILE A 485 -4.92 -23.72 -38.86
CA ILE A 485 -5.50 -23.02 -40.01
C ILE A 485 -4.48 -22.94 -41.14
N GLY A 486 -3.20 -22.67 -40.83
CA GLY A 486 -2.09 -22.72 -41.77
C GLY A 486 -1.93 -24.11 -42.40
N ASP A 487 -2.02 -25.16 -41.59
CA ASP A 487 -2.00 -26.54 -42.06
C ASP A 487 -3.15 -26.82 -43.05
N TRP A 488 -4.38 -26.49 -42.68
CA TRP A 488 -5.54 -26.58 -43.59
C TRP A 488 -5.35 -25.77 -44.88
N LEU A 489 -4.83 -24.54 -44.79
CA LEU A 489 -4.56 -23.68 -45.95
C LEU A 489 -3.47 -24.28 -46.86
N ALA A 490 -2.48 -24.97 -46.31
CA ALA A 490 -1.38 -25.56 -47.06
C ALA A 490 -1.74 -26.92 -47.67
N THR A 491 -2.60 -27.70 -47.00
CA THR A 491 -2.90 -29.09 -47.37
C THR A 491 -4.19 -29.23 -48.18
N GLU A 492 -5.21 -28.42 -47.88
CA GLU A 492 -6.55 -28.55 -48.47
C GLU A 492 -6.98 -27.33 -49.29
N CYS A 493 -6.14 -26.30 -49.39
CA CYS A 493 -6.44 -25.11 -50.18
C CYS A 493 -5.38 -24.81 -51.23
N ASP A 494 -5.81 -24.20 -52.33
CA ASP A 494 -4.97 -23.72 -53.41
C ASP A 494 -5.04 -22.18 -53.45
N MET A 495 -3.92 -21.53 -53.13
CA MET A 495 -3.82 -20.08 -53.03
C MET A 495 -3.26 -19.49 -54.33
N ARG A 496 -4.15 -18.97 -55.18
CA ARG A 496 -3.79 -18.28 -56.43
C ARG A 496 -4.47 -16.93 -56.57
N PRO A 497 -3.82 -15.90 -57.15
CA PRO A 497 -4.41 -14.56 -57.29
C PRO A 497 -5.75 -14.51 -58.02
N ASP A 498 -5.99 -15.43 -58.95
CA ASP A 498 -7.20 -15.57 -59.76
C ASP A 498 -8.26 -16.51 -59.13
N ALA A 499 -7.92 -17.24 -58.07
CA ALA A 499 -8.81 -18.18 -57.42
C ALA A 499 -9.98 -17.49 -56.70
N ARG A 500 -11.15 -18.14 -56.75
CA ARG A 500 -12.39 -17.65 -56.15
C ARG A 500 -13.26 -18.80 -55.65
N CYS A 501 -13.28 -19.01 -54.34
CA CYS A 501 -14.15 -20.00 -53.71
C CYS A 501 -15.40 -19.38 -53.09
N SER A 502 -16.53 -20.11 -53.10
CA SER A 502 -17.69 -19.70 -52.33
C SER A 502 -17.40 -19.84 -50.83
N ILE A 503 -17.84 -18.87 -50.00
CA ILE A 503 -17.66 -18.93 -48.54
C ILE A 503 -18.27 -20.22 -47.97
N ALA A 504 -19.37 -20.70 -48.55
CA ALA A 504 -20.01 -21.93 -48.08
C ALA A 504 -19.12 -23.16 -48.32
N THR A 505 -18.49 -23.25 -49.50
CA THR A 505 -17.61 -24.37 -49.90
C THR A 505 -16.35 -24.40 -49.04
N ILE A 506 -15.64 -23.27 -48.97
CA ILE A 506 -14.37 -23.21 -48.26
C ILE A 506 -14.56 -23.35 -46.74
N PHE A 507 -15.67 -22.83 -46.19
CA PHE A 507 -16.01 -23.07 -44.79
C PHE A 507 -16.33 -24.55 -44.52
N ALA A 508 -16.93 -25.28 -45.47
CA ALA A 508 -17.19 -26.70 -45.31
C ALA A 508 -15.89 -27.53 -45.28
N SER A 509 -14.91 -27.22 -46.14
CA SER A 509 -13.58 -27.84 -46.07
C SER A 509 -12.91 -27.54 -44.72
N TYR A 510 -12.91 -26.28 -44.27
CA TYR A 510 -12.42 -25.91 -42.94
C TYR A 510 -13.09 -26.71 -41.80
N GLN A 511 -14.42 -26.87 -41.85
CA GLN A 511 -15.15 -27.64 -40.84
C GLN A 511 -14.76 -29.12 -40.86
N ASN A 512 -14.56 -29.70 -42.05
CA ASN A 512 -14.16 -31.10 -42.20
C ASN A 512 -12.75 -31.33 -41.65
N HIS A 513 -11.80 -30.46 -41.98
CA HIS A 513 -10.43 -30.53 -41.46
C HIS A 513 -10.42 -30.51 -39.93
N PHE A 514 -11.13 -29.55 -39.32
CA PHE A 514 -11.25 -29.46 -37.87
C PHE A 514 -11.94 -30.69 -37.26
N ALA A 515 -12.97 -31.23 -37.92
CA ALA A 515 -13.64 -32.45 -37.47
C ALA A 515 -12.71 -33.67 -37.52
N MET A 516 -11.88 -33.82 -38.56
CA MET A 516 -10.88 -34.89 -38.66
C MET A 516 -9.84 -34.83 -37.53
N LEU A 517 -9.49 -33.61 -37.08
CA LEU A 517 -8.59 -33.37 -35.94
C LEU A 517 -9.30 -33.45 -34.57
N GLY A 518 -10.62 -33.74 -34.53
CA GLY A 518 -11.40 -33.76 -33.29
C GLY A 518 -11.57 -32.38 -32.63
N MET A 519 -11.34 -31.30 -33.38
CA MET A 519 -11.42 -29.92 -32.91
C MET A 519 -12.78 -29.29 -33.24
N THR A 520 -13.19 -28.31 -32.43
CA THR A 520 -14.42 -27.55 -32.71
C THR A 520 -14.13 -26.38 -33.66
N PRO A 521 -14.75 -26.32 -34.85
CA PRO A 521 -14.55 -25.22 -35.78
C PRO A 521 -15.19 -23.93 -35.26
N MET A 522 -14.64 -22.78 -35.69
CA MET A 522 -15.24 -21.49 -35.39
C MET A 522 -16.56 -21.26 -36.15
N THR A 523 -17.37 -20.29 -35.68
CA THR A 523 -18.60 -19.90 -36.39
C THR A 523 -18.27 -19.32 -37.76
N ARG A 524 -19.18 -19.47 -38.74
CA ARG A 524 -18.98 -18.93 -40.10
C ARG A 524 -18.64 -17.43 -40.13
N PRO A 525 -19.25 -16.53 -39.33
CA PRO A 525 -18.84 -15.13 -39.27
C PRO A 525 -17.44 -14.91 -38.71
N ALA A 526 -17.02 -15.70 -37.71
CA ALA A 526 -15.66 -15.64 -37.17
C ALA A 526 -14.63 -16.12 -38.22
N PHE A 527 -14.93 -17.21 -38.93
CA PHE A 527 -14.12 -17.71 -40.03
C PHE A 527 -13.87 -16.67 -41.11
N VAL A 528 -14.93 -15.98 -41.58
CA VAL A 528 -14.78 -14.96 -42.62
C VAL A 528 -13.92 -13.78 -42.15
N ARG A 529 -13.99 -13.40 -40.87
CA ARG A 529 -13.11 -12.36 -40.30
C ARG A 529 -11.66 -12.83 -40.24
N MET A 530 -11.42 -14.06 -39.77
CA MET A 530 -10.09 -14.67 -39.71
C MET A 530 -9.45 -14.79 -41.10
N MET A 531 -10.20 -15.21 -42.11
CA MET A 531 -9.67 -15.23 -43.49
C MET A 531 -9.31 -13.82 -43.98
N GLY A 532 -10.07 -12.81 -43.54
CA GLY A 532 -9.75 -11.40 -43.80
C GLY A 532 -8.43 -10.93 -43.16
N THR A 533 -8.14 -11.35 -41.91
CA THR A 533 -6.88 -11.00 -41.24
C THR A 533 -5.68 -11.69 -41.89
N ARG A 534 -5.88 -12.85 -42.53
CA ARG A 534 -4.88 -13.54 -43.36
C ARG A 534 -4.76 -13.01 -44.79
N GLY A 535 -5.43 -11.90 -45.13
CA GLY A 535 -5.28 -11.21 -46.41
C GLY A 535 -6.28 -11.59 -47.50
N PHE A 536 -7.22 -12.51 -47.24
CA PHE A 536 -8.23 -12.90 -48.21
C PHE A 536 -9.38 -11.88 -48.26
N ARG A 537 -9.76 -11.45 -49.47
CA ARG A 537 -10.81 -10.44 -49.65
C ARG A 537 -12.17 -11.08 -49.91
N ARG A 538 -13.21 -10.53 -49.31
CA ARG A 538 -14.59 -10.96 -49.53
C ARG A 538 -15.20 -10.25 -50.74
N LEU A 539 -15.82 -11.02 -51.63
CA LEU A 539 -16.62 -10.52 -52.75
C LEU A 539 -18.09 -10.97 -52.64
N LYS A 540 -19.05 -10.07 -52.88
CA LYS A 540 -20.47 -10.43 -53.05
C LYS A 540 -20.84 -10.36 -54.53
N SER A 541 -21.49 -11.40 -55.05
CA SER A 541 -21.89 -11.48 -56.46
C SER A 541 -23.07 -12.45 -56.60
N ASN A 542 -24.13 -12.03 -57.29
CA ASN A 542 -25.36 -12.81 -57.54
C ASN A 542 -25.94 -13.46 -56.27
N GLY A 543 -26.05 -12.70 -55.18
CA GLY A 543 -26.60 -13.18 -53.90
C GLY A 543 -25.70 -14.14 -53.11
N LYS A 544 -24.54 -14.56 -53.65
CA LYS A 544 -23.56 -15.42 -52.99
C LYS A 544 -22.34 -14.61 -52.54
N SER A 545 -21.67 -15.09 -51.49
CA SER A 545 -20.41 -14.50 -50.99
C SER A 545 -19.24 -15.44 -51.27
N TYR A 546 -18.12 -14.86 -51.68
CA TYR A 546 -16.90 -15.55 -52.09
C TYR A 546 -15.69 -15.00 -51.34
N LEU A 547 -14.64 -15.80 -51.21
CA LEU A 547 -13.28 -15.35 -50.88
C LEU A 547 -12.44 -15.34 -52.16
N LEU A 548 -11.64 -14.29 -52.34
CA LEU A 548 -10.70 -14.13 -53.45
C LEU A 548 -9.29 -14.54 -53.01
N GLY A 549 -8.52 -15.09 -53.94
CA GLY A 549 -7.13 -15.51 -53.69
C GLY A 549 -6.99 -16.95 -53.19
N ILE A 550 -8.09 -17.71 -53.14
CA ILE A 550 -8.12 -19.06 -52.58
C ILE A 550 -9.23 -19.93 -53.18
N ASP A 551 -8.92 -21.20 -53.40
CA ASP A 551 -9.87 -22.29 -53.68
C ASP A 551 -9.61 -23.51 -52.81
N VAL A 552 -10.57 -24.45 -52.76
CA VAL A 552 -10.37 -25.75 -52.12
C VAL A 552 -9.63 -26.66 -53.10
N SER A 553 -8.58 -27.32 -52.64
CA SER A 553 -7.86 -28.34 -53.40
C SER A 553 -8.77 -29.54 -53.57
N PHE A 554 -9.33 -29.71 -54.78
CA PHE A 554 -9.93 -30.99 -55.15
C PHE A 554 -8.78 -31.96 -55.41
N GLY A 555 -8.39 -32.73 -54.40
CA GLY A 555 -7.48 -33.85 -54.62
C GLY A 555 -8.09 -34.75 -55.70
N ASP A 556 -7.28 -35.15 -56.68
CA ASP A 556 -7.62 -36.25 -57.59
C ASP A 556 -7.96 -37.46 -56.71
N LEU A 557 -9.26 -37.78 -56.63
CA LEU A 557 -9.80 -38.96 -55.93
C LEU A 557 -9.35 -40.25 -56.60
#